data_AF-A0A167NH70-F1
#
_entry.id   AF-A0A167NH70-F1
#
_cell.length_a   1.000
_cell.length_b   1.000
_cell.length_c   1.000
_cell.angle_alpha   90.00
_cell.angle_beta   90.00
_cell.angle_gamma   90.00
#
_symmetry.space_group_name_H-M   'P 1'
#
loop_
_entity.id
_entity.type
_entity.pdbx_description
1 polymer ?
#
loop_
_entity_poly.entity_id
_entity_poly.type
_entity_poly.pdbx_seq_one_letter_code
_entity_poly.pdbx_strand_id
1 'polypeptide(L)'
;MPEEEYEIEYISQAKATSDDAESGELEWVYKVHWLGYPEDQATHEHDNGFFPELLDEFWTACGCSRDVKHHAHGTIIKPSQEYIGTCFHMRSCSVYQHMVPPFGRRAQEDNSRWISC
;
A
#
# COMPACT_ATOMS: atom_id res chain seq x y z
N MET A 1 27.17 -5.73 -2.68
CA MET A 1 25.97 -6.16 -1.95
C MET A 1 24.81 -5.58 -2.75
N PRO A 2 23.83 -6.38 -3.19
CA PRO A 2 22.70 -5.83 -3.92
C PRO A 2 21.97 -4.84 -3.01
N GLU A 3 21.68 -3.65 -3.52
CA GLU A 3 20.80 -2.69 -2.88
C GLU A 3 19.40 -3.31 -2.91
N GLU A 4 18.88 -3.73 -1.76
CA GLU A 4 17.51 -4.24 -1.67
C GLU A 4 16.57 -3.06 -1.94
N GLU A 5 15.97 -3.05 -3.13
CA GLU A 5 14.96 -2.08 -3.53
C GLU A 5 13.64 -2.46 -2.86
N TYR A 6 13.24 -1.68 -1.84
CA TYR A 6 11.97 -1.89 -1.16
C TYR A 6 10.84 -1.28 -2.01
N GLU A 7 10.01 -2.14 -2.58
CA GLU A 7 8.85 -1.71 -3.37
C GLU A 7 7.62 -1.50 -2.47
N ILE A 8 6.89 -0.41 -2.71
CA ILE A 8 5.66 -0.10 -1.98
C ILE A 8 4.47 -0.80 -2.64
N GLU A 9 3.66 -1.47 -1.83
CA GLU A 9 2.40 -2.06 -2.27
C GLU A 9 1.28 -1.00 -2.30
N TYR A 10 1.02 -0.31 -1.18
CA TYR A 10 0.01 0.76 -1.12
C TYR A 10 0.15 1.65 0.13
N ILE A 11 -0.55 2.79 0.13
CA ILE A 11 -0.64 3.70 1.28
C ILE A 11 -2.02 3.55 1.92
N SER A 12 -2.09 3.18 3.20
CA SER A 12 -3.37 2.95 3.88
C SER A 12 -3.91 4.15 4.63
N GLN A 13 -3.05 5.14 4.91
CA GLN A 13 -3.41 6.30 5.73
C GLN A 13 -2.45 7.47 5.52
N ALA A 14 -2.96 8.70 5.64
CA ALA A 14 -2.15 9.91 5.87
C ALA A 14 -2.60 10.59 7.16
N LYS A 15 -1.66 11.13 7.93
CA LYS A 15 -1.91 11.86 9.17
C LYS A 15 -1.18 13.21 9.14
N ALA A 16 -1.90 14.29 9.41
CA ALA A 16 -1.28 15.61 9.57
C ALA A 16 -0.62 15.69 10.96
N THR A 17 0.68 15.88 11.01
CA THR A 17 1.46 15.98 12.25
C THR A 17 2.36 17.20 12.21
N SER A 18 2.70 17.76 13.36
CA SER A 18 3.81 18.71 13.47
C SER A 18 5.01 17.95 14.02
N ASP A 19 6.09 17.85 13.24
CA ASP A 19 7.33 17.19 13.70
C ASP A 19 8.02 18.02 14.79
N ASP A 20 7.90 19.34 14.68
CA ASP A 20 8.56 20.28 15.58
C ASP A 20 7.55 21.16 16.33
N ALA A 21 7.62 21.11 17.66
CA ALA A 21 6.82 21.98 18.52
C ALA A 21 7.18 23.46 18.34
N GLU A 22 8.34 23.76 17.75
CA GLU A 22 8.81 25.13 17.52
C GLU A 22 8.42 25.70 16.15
N SER A 23 8.35 24.89 15.08
CA SER A 23 7.98 25.40 13.75
C SER A 23 6.47 25.60 13.60
N GLY A 24 5.67 24.73 14.24
CA GLY A 24 4.22 24.70 14.08
C GLY A 24 3.76 24.35 12.66
N GLU A 25 4.67 24.01 11.75
CA GLU A 25 4.33 23.59 10.40
C GLU A 25 3.82 22.15 10.41
N LEU A 26 2.68 21.95 9.75
CA LEU A 26 2.09 20.64 9.61
C LEU A 26 2.71 19.94 8.40
N GLU A 27 2.92 18.64 8.56
CA GLU A 27 3.43 17.73 7.53
C GLU A 27 2.57 16.46 7.49
N TRP A 28 2.58 15.79 6.35
CA TRP A 28 1.92 14.50 6.21
C TRP A 28 2.86 13.36 6.56
N VAL A 29 2.39 12.49 7.44
CA VAL A 29 2.97 11.18 7.72
C VAL A 29 2.05 10.10 7.17
N TYR A 30 2.58 9.26 6.30
CA TYR A 30 1.84 8.22 5.58
C TYR A 30 2.12 6.85 6.17
N LYS A 31 1.09 6.02 6.30
CA LYS A 31 1.24 4.60 6.63
C LYS A 31 1.43 3.80 5.35
N VAL A 32 2.64 3.29 5.14
CA VAL A 32 3.08 2.63 3.90
C VAL A 32 3.14 1.12 4.11
N HIS A 33 2.55 0.37 3.19
CA HIS A 33 2.62 -1.09 3.15
C HIS A 33 3.59 -1.52 2.05
N TRP A 34 4.49 -2.44 2.38
CA TRP A 34 5.58 -2.88 1.51
C TRP A 34 5.24 -4.17 0.80
N LEU A 35 5.61 -4.26 -0.47
CA LEU A 35 5.34 -5.43 -1.31
C LEU A 35 6.09 -6.65 -0.77
N GLY A 36 5.36 -7.75 -0.56
CA GLY A 36 5.94 -8.99 -0.02
C GLY A 36 6.14 -9.01 1.50
N TYR A 37 5.80 -7.92 2.20
CA TYR A 37 5.82 -7.86 3.67
C TYR A 37 4.39 -7.92 4.23
N PRO A 38 4.22 -8.52 5.42
CA PRO A 38 2.91 -8.58 6.04
C PRO A 38 2.46 -7.21 6.55
N GLU A 39 1.14 -7.02 6.71
CA GLU A 39 0.55 -5.72 7.05
C GLU A 39 1.03 -5.14 8.40
N ASP A 40 1.50 -5.98 9.32
CA ASP A 40 2.05 -5.56 10.61
C ASP A 40 3.44 -4.91 10.49
N GLN A 41 4.10 -5.06 9.35
CA GLN A 41 5.38 -4.41 9.03
C GLN A 41 5.23 -3.10 8.25
N ALA A 42 4.01 -2.55 8.17
CA ALA A 42 3.79 -1.23 7.61
C ALA A 42 4.54 -0.14 8.41
N THR A 43 5.20 0.78 7.71
CA THR A 43 5.97 1.87 8.33
C THR A 43 5.26 3.22 8.20
N HIS A 44 5.75 4.22 8.93
CA HIS A 44 5.27 5.59 8.87
C HIS A 44 6.32 6.46 8.19
N GLU A 45 6.01 6.98 7.00
CA GLU A 45 6.95 7.70 6.13
C GLU A 45 6.50 9.14 5.90
N HIS A 46 7.46 10.05 5.73
CA HIS A 46 7.20 11.46 5.39
C HIS A 46 7.21 11.68 3.87
N ASP A 47 6.62 12.79 3.41
CA ASP A 47 6.66 13.21 2.01
C ASP A 47 8.05 13.73 1.60
N ASN A 48 9.03 12.82 1.47
CA ASN A 48 10.39 13.16 1.07
C ASN A 48 10.60 13.04 -0.46
N GLY A 49 9.53 12.99 -1.24
CA GLY A 49 9.58 12.71 -2.67
C GLY A 49 9.86 11.25 -3.04
N PHE A 50 9.74 10.33 -2.08
CA PHE A 50 10.12 8.92 -2.21
C PHE A 50 9.19 8.11 -3.12
N PHE A 51 7.93 8.53 -3.33
CA PHE A 51 6.93 7.78 -4.12
C PHE A 51 5.83 8.70 -4.71
N PRO A 52 6.17 9.58 -5.66
CA PRO A 52 5.26 10.61 -6.16
C PRO A 52 3.99 10.06 -6.83
N GLU A 53 4.11 9.00 -7.64
CA GLU A 53 2.96 8.41 -8.35
C GLU A 53 1.95 7.79 -7.38
N LEU A 54 2.43 7.05 -6.38
CA LEU A 54 1.58 6.45 -5.34
C LEU A 54 0.85 7.49 -4.49
N LEU A 55 1.49 8.63 -4.22
CA LEU A 55 0.86 9.74 -3.52
C LEU A 55 -0.28 10.33 -4.36
N ASP A 56 -0.07 10.55 -5.66
CA ASP A 56 -1.13 11.07 -6.54
C ASP A 56 -2.31 10.11 -6.65
N GLU A 57 -2.05 8.80 -6.77
CA GLU A 57 -3.09 7.77 -6.73
C GLU A 57 -3.86 7.79 -5.40
N PHE A 58 -3.15 7.85 -4.28
CA PHE A 58 -3.74 7.92 -2.93
C PHE A 58 -4.65 9.15 -2.77
N TRP A 59 -4.16 10.34 -3.12
CA TRP A 59 -4.92 11.58 -2.96
C TRP A 59 -6.12 11.64 -3.91
N THR A 60 -5.98 11.08 -5.12
CA THR A 60 -7.10 10.89 -6.06
C THR A 60 -8.17 9.97 -5.46
N ALA A 61 -7.77 8.85 -4.85
CA ALA A 61 -8.69 7.91 -4.20
C ALA A 61 -9.37 8.48 -2.94
N CYS A 62 -8.72 9.41 -2.24
CA CYS A 62 -9.29 10.10 -1.08
C CYS A 62 -10.26 11.22 -1.48
N GLY A 63 -10.13 11.77 -2.70
CA GLY A 63 -10.89 12.95 -3.13
C GLY A 63 -10.64 14.19 -2.25
N CYS A 64 -9.49 14.26 -1.58
CA CYS A 64 -9.13 15.28 -0.60
C CYS A 64 -7.91 16.09 -1.06
N SER A 65 -7.81 17.33 -0.57
CA SER A 65 -6.64 18.18 -0.83
C SER A 65 -5.39 17.62 -0.17
N ARG A 66 -4.31 17.45 -0.95
CA ARG A 66 -2.94 17.14 -0.48
C ARG A 66 -2.31 18.30 0.29
N ASP A 67 -2.78 19.54 0.11
CA ASP A 67 -2.25 20.67 0.88
C ASP A 67 -2.61 20.53 2.36
N VAL A 68 -1.59 20.23 3.18
CA VAL A 68 -1.69 19.98 4.62
C VAL A 68 -2.21 21.21 5.39
N LYS A 69 -2.01 22.42 4.86
CA LYS A 69 -2.43 23.68 5.50
C LYS A 69 -3.95 23.80 5.59
N HIS A 70 -4.69 23.05 4.77
CA HIS A 70 -6.14 22.97 4.84
C HIS A 70 -6.65 22.02 5.92
N HIS A 71 -5.77 21.31 6.62
CA HIS A 71 -6.14 20.30 7.61
C HIS A 71 -5.67 20.69 9.01
N ALA A 72 -6.42 20.24 10.02
CA ALA A 72 -6.04 20.43 11.41
C ALA A 72 -4.96 19.40 11.81
N HIS A 73 -4.15 19.75 12.81
CA HIS A 73 -3.24 18.80 13.44
C HIS A 73 -3.99 17.54 13.91
N GLY A 74 -3.43 16.37 13.62
CA GLY A 74 -4.02 15.08 13.95
C GLY A 74 -5.12 14.60 13.00
N THR A 75 -5.42 15.35 11.93
CA THR A 75 -6.35 14.89 10.89
C THR A 75 -5.84 13.59 10.27
N ILE A 76 -6.72 12.60 10.15
CA ILE A 76 -6.43 11.31 9.53
C ILE A 76 -7.26 11.18 8.26
N ILE A 77 -6.58 11.00 7.13
CA ILE A 77 -7.19 10.72 5.83
C ILE A 77 -6.94 9.24 5.50
N LYS A 78 -7.99 8.56 5.06
CA LYS A 78 -7.93 7.17 4.59
C LYS A 78 -8.52 7.09 3.20
N PRO A 79 -7.90 6.34 2.27
CA PRO A 79 -8.42 6.16 0.94
C PRO A 79 -9.63 5.22 0.97
N SER A 80 -10.34 5.14 -0.15
CA SER A 80 -11.42 4.18 -0.30
C SER A 80 -10.92 2.74 -0.17
N GLN A 81 -11.77 1.84 0.28
CA GLN A 81 -11.43 0.42 0.37
C GLN A 81 -11.19 -0.19 -1.03
N GLU A 82 -11.79 0.38 -2.08
CA GLU A 82 -11.57 -0.01 -3.47
C GLU A 82 -10.14 0.27 -3.93
N TYR A 83 -9.53 1.38 -3.51
CA TYR A 83 -8.12 1.67 -3.77
C TYR A 83 -7.22 0.61 -3.14
N ILE A 84 -7.45 0.30 -1.86
CA ILE A 84 -6.67 -0.71 -1.13
C ILE A 84 -6.78 -2.08 -1.82
N GLY A 85 -8.00 -2.48 -2.19
CA GLY A 85 -8.24 -3.73 -2.90
C GLY A 85 -7.61 -3.78 -4.30
N THR A 86 -7.61 -2.65 -5.02
CA THR A 86 -7.04 -2.55 -6.37
C THR A 86 -5.52 -2.58 -6.35
N CYS A 87 -4.87 -1.82 -5.47
CA CYS A 87 -3.43 -1.83 -5.32
C CYS A 87 -2.92 -3.21 -4.89
N PHE A 88 -3.61 -3.84 -3.93
CA PHE A 88 -3.33 -5.21 -3.52
C PHE A 88 -3.47 -6.19 -4.70
N HIS A 89 -4.53 -6.09 -5.50
CA HIS A 89 -4.73 -7.01 -6.63
C HIS A 89 -3.71 -6.78 -7.76
N MET A 90 -3.43 -5.53 -8.15
CA MET A 90 -2.55 -5.22 -9.28
C MET A 90 -1.08 -5.48 -8.98
N ARG A 91 -0.58 -5.04 -7.81
CA ARG A 91 0.85 -5.15 -7.49
C ARG A 91 1.20 -6.54 -6.95
N SER A 92 0.27 -7.23 -6.30
CA SER A 92 0.47 -8.63 -5.92
C SER A 92 0.45 -9.56 -7.15
N CYS A 93 -0.39 -9.30 -8.17
CA CYS A 93 -0.38 -10.10 -9.41
C CYS A 93 0.93 -10.01 -10.21
N SER A 94 1.65 -8.89 -10.17
CA SER A 94 2.97 -8.78 -10.81
C SER A 94 4.05 -9.64 -10.15
N VAL A 95 3.95 -9.87 -8.83
CA VAL A 95 4.95 -10.68 -8.08
C VAL A 95 4.66 -12.19 -8.20
N TYR A 96 3.39 -12.58 -8.29
CA TYR A 96 3.02 -14.00 -8.43
C TYR A 96 3.38 -14.63 -9.79
N GLN A 97 3.80 -13.85 -10.79
CA GLN A 97 4.36 -14.42 -12.03
C GLN A 97 5.81 -14.91 -11.90
N HIS A 98 6.54 -14.51 -10.84
CA HIS A 98 7.96 -14.88 -10.68
C HIS A 98 8.27 -15.75 -9.44
N MET A 99 7.30 -16.00 -8.56
CA MET A 99 7.47 -16.88 -7.41
C MET A 99 6.57 -18.12 -7.50
N VAL A 100 6.79 -18.96 -8.51
CA VAL A 100 6.39 -20.37 -8.43
C VAL A 100 7.52 -21.10 -7.70
N PRO A 101 7.34 -21.57 -6.45
CA PRO A 101 8.37 -22.37 -5.80
C PRO A 101 8.61 -23.65 -6.61
N PRO A 102 9.86 -23.97 -6.99
CA PRO A 102 10.16 -25.31 -7.48
C PRO A 102 10.05 -26.23 -6.26
N PHE A 103 9.36 -27.36 -6.41
CA PHE A 103 9.11 -28.39 -5.37
C PHE A 103 8.07 -27.94 -4.30
N GLY A 104 6.87 -28.51 -4.16
CA GLY A 104 6.26 -29.73 -4.67
C GLY A 104 5.47 -30.42 -3.54
N ARG A 105 4.14 -30.54 -3.66
CA ARG A 105 3.33 -31.75 -3.38
C ARG A 105 1.81 -31.48 -3.40
N ARG A 106 1.15 -32.20 -4.33
CA ARG A 106 -0.25 -32.70 -4.32
C ARG A 106 -1.36 -31.76 -3.82
N ALA A 107 -2.04 -31.11 -4.77
CA ALA A 107 -3.50 -31.09 -4.74
C ALA A 107 -3.97 -32.25 -5.63
N GLN A 108 -4.56 -33.23 -4.96
CA GLN A 108 -5.23 -34.39 -5.50
C GLN A 108 -6.38 -33.95 -6.41
N GLU A 109 -6.52 -34.69 -7.51
CA GLU A 109 -7.67 -34.80 -8.41
C GLU A 109 -9.00 -34.22 -7.89
N ASP A 110 -9.67 -33.42 -8.72
CA ASP A 110 -10.95 -33.90 -9.24
C ASP A 110 -11.14 -33.46 -10.68
N ASN A 111 -11.25 -34.49 -11.51
CA ASN A 111 -11.31 -34.45 -12.96
C ASN A 111 -12.77 -34.27 -13.38
N SER A 112 -12.97 -33.52 -14.45
CA SER A 112 -14.27 -33.33 -15.07
C SER A 112 -14.99 -34.64 -15.38
N ARG A 113 -16.33 -34.57 -15.37
CA ARG A 113 -17.34 -35.52 -15.90
C ARG A 113 -17.55 -36.78 -15.08
N TRP A 114 -18.73 -36.90 -14.45
CA TRP A 114 -19.82 -37.83 -14.83
C TRP A 114 -21.14 -37.32 -14.20
N ILE A 115 -22.05 -36.78 -15.01
CA ILE A 115 -23.47 -36.70 -14.64
C ILE A 115 -24.23 -37.54 -15.67
N SER A 116 -24.66 -38.71 -15.23
CA SER A 116 -25.74 -39.49 -15.83
C SER A 116 -26.67 -39.92 -14.70
N CYS A 117 -27.89 -39.40 -14.73
CA CYS A 117 -29.12 -40.03 -14.25
C CYS A 117 -30.25 -39.50 -15.13
#